data_AF-T2GA84-F1
#
_entry.id   AF-T2GA84-F1
#
_cell.length_a   1.000
_cell.length_b   1.000
_cell.length_c   1.000
_cell.angle_alpha   90.00
_cell.angle_beta   90.00
_cell.angle_gamma   90.00
#
_symmetry.space_group_name_H-M   'P 1'
#
loop_
_entity.id
_entity.type
_entity.pdbx_description
1 polymer ?
#
loop_
_entity_poly.entity_id
_entity_poly.type
_entity_poly.pdbx_seq_one_letter_code
_entity_poly.pdbx_strand_id
1 'polypeptide(L)'
;MNHPFRLVSWLCLLLLPVLAGCSDTATLPGGVCNPVSHRKAVVRFAVVMDDTRLPLGSPVALQGRAIGAVAEIVPAGNGTRSDVTVCLRQDALPGLAAVTVFYVDATAPLPVLACAPVEGAGPGAPGGQDLVFAGFASQEDYLAWRAGRALQQGLGQLLQGFEQIIQGLPMPSPGPVPDGPKPPAK
;
A
#
# COMPACT_ATOMS: atom_id res chain seq x y z
N MET A 1 -56.25 -18.33 18.30
CA MET A 1 -55.83 -16.95 17.96
C MET A 1 -54.39 -16.80 18.40
N ASN A 2 -53.48 -16.74 17.41
CA ASN A 2 -52.04 -16.83 17.56
C ASN A 2 -51.41 -15.46 17.82
N HIS A 3 -50.60 -15.33 18.86
CA HIS A 3 -49.71 -14.18 19.07
C HIS A 3 -48.23 -14.63 19.04
N PRO A 4 -47.48 -14.32 17.97
CA PRO A 4 -46.02 -14.39 18.00
C PRO A 4 -45.44 -13.01 17.65
N PHE A 5 -45.40 -12.07 18.60
CA PHE A 5 -44.86 -10.73 18.34
C PHE A 5 -44.23 -10.09 19.59
N ARG A 6 -43.40 -10.83 20.34
CA ARG A 6 -42.61 -10.23 21.45
C ARG A 6 -41.19 -10.78 21.64
N LEU A 7 -40.60 -11.44 20.63
CA LEU A 7 -39.26 -12.03 20.74
C LEU A 7 -38.19 -11.47 19.78
N VAL A 8 -38.53 -10.46 18.96
CA VAL A 8 -37.57 -9.91 17.96
C VAL A 8 -36.79 -8.69 18.49
N SER A 9 -37.21 -8.09 19.60
CA SER A 9 -36.61 -6.83 20.08
C SER A 9 -35.38 -6.98 20.98
N TRP A 10 -34.96 -8.20 21.32
CA TRP A 10 -33.86 -8.46 22.25
C TRP A 10 -32.59 -9.01 21.58
N LEU A 11 -32.61 -9.27 20.26
CA LEU A 11 -31.46 -9.83 19.54
C LEU A 11 -30.59 -8.80 18.79
N CYS A 12 -31.00 -7.52 18.72
CA CYS A 12 -30.19 -6.45 18.11
C CYS A 12 -29.15 -5.81 19.06
N LEU A 13 -29.12 -6.20 20.33
CA LEU A 13 -28.29 -5.54 21.36
C LEU A 13 -26.97 -6.27 21.69
N LEU A 14 -26.65 -7.38 21.02
CA LEU A 14 -25.50 -8.23 21.36
C LEU A 14 -24.42 -8.34 20.26
N LEU A 15 -24.44 -7.49 19.22
CA LEU A 15 -23.49 -7.55 18.09
C LEU A 15 -22.58 -6.32 17.93
N LEU A 16 -22.47 -5.45 18.93
CA LEU A 16 -21.56 -4.30 18.89
C LEU A 16 -20.48 -4.40 19.98
N PRO A 17 -19.31 -4.94 19.62
CA PRO A 17 -18.10 -4.49 20.30
C PRO A 17 -16.97 -4.23 19.31
N VAL A 18 -17.10 -3.29 18.37
CA VAL A 18 -15.92 -2.68 17.71
C VAL A 18 -16.21 -1.25 17.22
N LEU A 19 -16.58 -0.34 18.13
CA LEU A 19 -16.66 1.11 17.83
C LEU A 19 -15.80 1.95 18.79
N ALA A 20 -14.82 1.33 19.43
CA ALA A 20 -13.85 2.00 20.29
C ALA A 20 -12.42 1.65 19.87
N GLY A 21 -12.09 1.91 18.60
CA GLY A 21 -10.70 2.16 18.22
C GLY A 21 -10.46 3.65 18.35
N CYS A 22 -9.99 4.09 19.53
CA CYS A 22 -9.55 5.47 19.74
C CYS A 22 -8.62 5.88 18.59
N SER A 23 -9.00 6.94 17.89
CA SER A 23 -8.18 7.58 16.89
C SER A 23 -6.86 8.02 17.52
N ASP A 24 -5.81 7.22 17.32
CA ASP A 24 -4.47 7.76 17.15
C ASP A 24 -4.56 8.67 15.91
N THR A 25 -4.94 9.93 16.10
CA THR A 25 -4.98 10.90 15.01
C THR A 25 -3.56 11.11 14.53
N ALA A 26 -3.19 10.37 13.47
CA ALA A 26 -1.90 10.48 12.81
C ALA A 26 -1.64 11.90 12.27
N THR A 27 -2.73 12.66 12.07
CA THR A 27 -2.78 14.03 11.62
C THR A 27 -3.42 14.94 12.69
N LEU A 28 -2.71 16.01 13.05
CA LEU A 28 -3.25 17.11 13.85
C LEU A 28 -4.28 17.91 13.02
N PRO A 29 -5.14 18.73 13.65
CA PRO A 29 -6.01 19.67 12.94
C PRO A 29 -5.20 20.47 11.91
N GLY A 30 -5.59 20.42 10.64
CA GLY A 30 -4.85 21.02 9.53
C GLY A 30 -3.85 20.09 8.80
N GLY A 31 -3.91 18.77 9.03
CA GLY A 31 -3.14 17.79 8.24
C GLY A 31 -1.66 17.67 8.64
N VAL A 32 -1.26 18.26 9.79
CA VAL A 32 0.14 18.25 10.23
C VAL A 32 0.47 16.93 10.92
N CYS A 33 1.51 16.22 10.45
CA CYS A 33 2.00 15.02 11.13
C CYS A 33 2.55 15.36 12.52
N ASN A 34 2.20 14.57 13.53
CA ASN A 34 2.84 14.68 14.84
C ASN A 34 4.30 14.18 14.73
N PRO A 35 5.32 15.05 14.87
CA PRO A 35 6.71 14.68 14.63
C PRO A 35 7.29 13.74 15.71
N VAL A 36 6.66 13.65 16.89
CA VAL A 36 7.13 12.80 18.00
C VAL A 36 6.75 11.34 17.78
N SER A 37 5.57 11.09 17.21
CA SER A 37 5.04 9.72 17.02
C SER A 37 4.95 9.29 15.56
N HIS A 38 5.10 10.22 14.61
CA HIS A 38 4.99 9.95 13.18
C HIS A 38 6.19 10.49 12.39
N ARG A 39 6.40 9.92 11.21
CA ARG A 39 7.36 10.36 10.20
C ARG A 39 6.62 10.59 8.88
N LYS A 40 7.03 11.64 8.16
CA LYS A 40 6.53 11.92 6.82
C LYS A 40 7.13 10.95 5.80
N ALA A 41 6.31 10.51 4.87
CA ALA A 41 6.73 9.81 3.66
C ALA A 41 5.90 10.31 2.48
N VAL A 42 6.45 10.16 1.28
CA VAL A 42 5.79 10.54 0.03
C VAL A 42 5.48 9.29 -0.77
N VAL A 43 4.23 9.16 -1.20
CA VAL A 43 3.78 8.11 -2.11
C VAL A 43 3.47 8.76 -3.46
N ARG A 44 4.19 8.34 -4.50
CA ARG A 44 4.04 8.89 -5.85
C ARG A 44 3.12 8.04 -6.69
N PHE A 45 2.12 8.69 -7.27
CA PHE A 45 1.16 8.09 -8.18
C PHE A 45 1.44 8.57 -9.60
N ALA A 46 1.39 7.64 -10.56
CA ALA A 46 1.51 7.96 -11.98
C ALA A 46 0.24 8.60 -12.59
N VAL A 47 -0.72 8.97 -11.73
CA VAL A 47 -1.97 9.64 -12.10
C VAL A 47 -2.24 10.76 -11.11
N VAL A 48 -3.12 11.68 -11.48
CA VAL A 48 -3.62 12.69 -10.55
C VAL A 48 -4.58 12.04 -9.57
N MET A 49 -4.28 12.19 -8.28
CA MET A 49 -5.12 11.80 -7.16
C MET A 49 -5.98 13.00 -6.73
N ASP A 50 -7.20 12.72 -6.28
CA ASP A 50 -8.13 13.70 -5.74
C ASP A 50 -8.81 13.17 -4.46
N ASP A 51 -9.53 14.06 -3.78
CA ASP A 51 -10.25 13.74 -2.54
C ASP A 51 -11.39 12.73 -2.73
N THR A 52 -11.82 12.44 -3.96
CA THR A 52 -12.86 11.44 -4.22
C THR A 52 -12.29 10.03 -4.22
N ARG A 53 -11.03 9.88 -4.66
CA ARG A 53 -10.33 8.59 -4.71
C ARG A 53 -9.59 8.28 -3.41
N LEU A 54 -8.99 9.29 -2.80
CA LEU A 54 -8.25 9.14 -1.55
C LEU A 54 -8.41 10.42 -0.72
N PRO A 55 -9.47 10.52 0.10
CA PRO A 55 -9.69 11.69 0.95
C PRO A 55 -8.52 11.97 1.89
N LEU A 56 -8.27 13.23 2.22
CA LEU A 56 -7.39 13.59 3.34
C LEU A 56 -7.87 12.92 4.64
N GLY A 57 -6.92 12.44 5.44
CA GLY A 57 -7.20 11.65 6.65
C GLY A 57 -7.51 10.18 6.38
N SER A 58 -7.57 9.74 5.12
CA SER A 58 -7.69 8.32 4.79
C SER A 58 -6.62 7.50 5.51
N PRO A 59 -6.97 6.37 6.13
CA PRO A 59 -6.03 5.57 6.88
C PRO A 59 -4.99 4.96 5.93
N VAL A 60 -3.74 4.91 6.39
CA VAL A 60 -2.69 4.12 5.78
C VAL A 60 -2.59 2.81 6.54
N ALA A 61 -2.69 1.67 5.86
CA ALA A 61 -2.71 0.37 6.51
C ALA A 61 -1.60 -0.55 5.99
N LEU A 62 -0.93 -1.26 6.90
CA LEU A 62 -0.02 -2.36 6.60
C LEU A 62 -0.63 -3.65 7.12
N GLN A 63 -0.87 -4.61 6.23
CA GLN A 63 -1.48 -5.90 6.58
C GLN A 63 -2.81 -5.76 7.36
N GLY A 64 -3.64 -4.80 6.97
CA GLY A 64 -4.93 -4.51 7.61
C GLY A 64 -4.86 -3.74 8.92
N ARG A 65 -3.66 -3.42 9.43
CA ARG A 65 -3.47 -2.57 10.61
C ARG A 65 -3.21 -1.13 10.19
N ALA A 66 -3.99 -0.20 10.73
CA ALA A 66 -3.74 1.23 10.54
C ALA A 66 -2.38 1.63 11.14
N ILE A 67 -1.53 2.23 10.32
CA ILE A 67 -0.18 2.68 10.67
C ILE A 67 0.02 4.18 10.43
N GLY A 68 -1.01 4.89 9.96
CA GLY A 68 -0.89 6.28 9.60
C GLY A 68 -2.13 6.85 8.94
N ALA A 69 -2.00 8.06 8.39
CA ALA A 69 -3.04 8.72 7.61
C ALA A 69 -2.46 9.55 6.47
N VAL A 70 -3.28 9.77 5.44
CA VAL A 70 -3.01 10.70 4.34
C VAL A 70 -3.09 12.14 4.86
N ALA A 71 -2.06 12.92 4.61
CA ALA A 71 -1.91 14.28 5.12
C ALA A 71 -2.13 15.34 4.05
N GLU A 72 -1.60 15.09 2.85
CA GLU A 72 -1.60 16.07 1.76
C GLU A 72 -1.56 15.35 0.41
N ILE A 73 -2.18 15.94 -0.62
CA ILE A 73 -2.13 15.46 -2.00
C ILE A 73 -1.75 16.65 -2.88
N VAL A 74 -0.59 16.55 -3.54
CA VAL A 74 -0.06 17.62 -4.39
C VAL A 74 0.06 17.11 -5.82
N PRO A 75 -0.61 17.75 -6.81
CA PRO A 75 -0.38 17.47 -8.21
C PRO A 75 1.08 17.75 -8.60
N ALA A 76 1.70 16.83 -9.32
CA ALA A 76 3.09 16.88 -9.75
C ALA A 76 3.22 16.64 -11.26
N GLY A 77 4.42 16.91 -11.81
CA GLY A 77 4.73 16.62 -13.21
C GLY A 77 3.76 17.28 -14.20
N ASN A 78 3.50 18.58 -14.04
CA ASN A 78 2.54 19.35 -14.85
C ASN A 78 1.09 18.80 -14.80
N GLY A 79 0.68 18.23 -13.67
CA GLY A 79 -0.68 17.69 -13.48
C GLY A 79 -0.89 16.33 -14.14
N THR A 80 0.18 15.53 -14.31
CA THR A 80 0.08 14.15 -14.81
C THR A 80 0.28 13.11 -13.71
N ARG A 81 0.76 13.53 -12.53
CA ARG A 81 1.08 12.69 -11.38
C ARG A 81 0.61 13.36 -10.09
N SER A 82 0.65 12.62 -8.99
CA SER A 82 0.43 13.17 -7.65
C SER A 82 1.45 12.64 -6.66
N ASP A 83 1.97 13.55 -5.84
CA ASP A 83 2.79 13.24 -4.67
C ASP A 83 1.86 13.33 -3.45
N VAL A 84 1.65 12.21 -2.78
CA VAL A 84 0.78 12.09 -1.61
C VAL A 84 1.65 11.99 -0.36
N THR A 85 1.56 12.98 0.52
CA THR A 85 2.25 12.96 1.81
C THR A 85 1.44 12.14 2.80
N VAL A 86 2.09 11.21 3.48
CA VAL A 86 1.51 10.37 4.52
C VAL A 86 2.26 10.54 5.84
N CYS A 87 1.50 10.53 6.94
CA CYS A 87 2.05 10.48 8.29
C CYS A 87 2.05 9.02 8.77
N LEU A 88 3.22 8.42 8.91
CA LEU A 88 3.37 7.02 9.32
C LEU A 88 3.89 6.95 10.75
N ARG A 89 3.31 6.10 11.59
CA ARG A 89 3.79 5.89 12.96
C ARG A 89 5.24 5.42 12.95
N GLN A 90 6.06 5.97 13.85
CA GLN A 90 7.48 5.65 13.91
C GLN A 90 7.76 4.16 14.19
N ASP A 91 6.90 3.50 14.99
CA ASP A 91 7.02 2.08 15.31
C ASP A 91 6.69 1.15 14.13
N ALA A 92 5.98 1.65 13.11
CA ALA A 92 5.66 0.90 11.89
C ALA A 92 6.76 1.01 10.81
N LEU A 93 7.68 1.98 10.92
CA LEU A 93 8.74 2.22 9.93
C LEU A 93 9.67 1.02 9.67
N PRO A 94 10.09 0.22 10.69
CA PRO A 94 10.90 -0.97 10.43
C PRO A 94 10.23 -1.97 9.49
N GLY A 95 8.90 -2.06 9.50
CA GLY A 95 8.12 -2.93 8.60
C GLY A 95 7.99 -2.39 7.17
N LEU A 96 8.30 -1.11 6.93
CA LEU A 96 8.11 -0.43 5.64
C LEU A 96 9.39 -0.34 4.79
N ALA A 97 10.56 -0.41 5.43
CA ALA A 97 11.77 0.27 4.95
C ALA A 97 12.54 -0.35 3.76
N ALA A 98 12.24 -1.55 3.27
CA ALA A 98 13.05 -2.15 2.19
C ALA A 98 12.27 -2.52 0.92
N VAL A 99 10.94 -2.41 0.93
CA VAL A 99 10.17 -3.22 -0.03
C VAL A 99 8.73 -2.81 -0.30
N THR A 100 8.27 -1.66 0.16
CA THR A 100 6.83 -1.38 0.21
C THR A 100 6.33 -0.67 -1.03
N VAL A 101 5.28 -1.23 -1.62
CA VAL A 101 4.44 -0.58 -2.62
C VAL A 101 3.11 -0.21 -1.98
N PHE A 102 2.56 0.93 -2.37
CA PHE A 102 1.26 1.39 -1.88
C PHE A 102 0.19 1.21 -2.96
N TYR A 103 -1.04 0.94 -2.56
CA TYR A 103 -2.19 0.94 -3.47
C TYR A 103 -3.45 1.44 -2.75
N VAL A 104 -4.38 2.03 -3.49
CA VAL A 104 -5.67 2.43 -2.94
C VAL A 104 -6.62 1.24 -2.92
N ASP A 105 -7.11 0.93 -1.73
CA ASP A 105 -8.19 -0.03 -1.50
C ASP A 105 -9.49 0.74 -1.26
N ALA A 106 -10.39 0.70 -2.24
CA ALA A 106 -11.68 1.36 -2.21
C ALA A 106 -12.82 0.42 -1.79
N THR A 107 -12.52 -0.78 -1.25
CA THR A 107 -13.54 -1.74 -0.82
C THR A 107 -14.22 -1.34 0.50
N ALA A 108 -13.55 -0.49 1.29
CA ALA A 108 -14.09 0.08 2.51
C ALA A 108 -14.88 1.38 2.24
N PRO A 109 -15.83 1.77 3.12
CA PRO A 109 -16.58 3.03 3.00
C PRO A 109 -15.70 4.29 2.94
N LEU A 110 -14.52 4.23 3.57
CA LEU A 110 -13.46 5.23 3.44
C LEU A 110 -12.27 4.55 2.75
N PRO A 111 -11.79 5.06 1.60
CA PRO A 111 -10.64 4.49 0.92
C PRO A 111 -9.43 4.38 1.85
N VAL A 112 -8.72 3.26 1.75
CA VAL A 112 -7.54 2.97 2.56
C VAL A 112 -6.33 2.98 1.65
N LEU A 113 -5.26 3.64 2.09
CA LEU A 113 -3.97 3.51 1.42
C LEU A 113 -3.23 2.29 1.98
N ALA A 114 -3.34 1.17 1.29
CA ALA A 114 -2.78 -0.10 1.71
C ALA A 114 -1.32 -0.24 1.30
N CYS A 115 -0.53 -0.86 2.18
CA CYS A 115 0.88 -1.13 2.01
C CYS A 115 1.09 -2.63 1.75
N ALA A 116 1.78 -2.97 0.67
CA ALA A 116 2.19 -4.33 0.38
C ALA A 116 3.72 -4.45 0.37
N PRO A 117 4.32 -5.38 1.15
CA PRO A 117 5.72 -5.72 1.01
C PRO A 117 5.94 -6.52 -0.28
N VAL A 118 6.88 -6.10 -1.13
CA VAL A 118 7.18 -6.75 -2.41
C VAL A 118 8.68 -6.80 -2.67
N GLU A 119 9.36 -7.90 -2.35
CA GLU A 119 10.84 -8.07 -2.46
C GLU A 119 11.46 -7.37 -3.67
N GLY A 120 12.46 -6.51 -3.45
CA GLY A 120 13.11 -5.73 -4.51
C GLY A 120 12.36 -4.47 -4.99
N ALA A 121 11.16 -4.16 -4.47
CA ALA A 121 10.45 -2.90 -4.73
C ALA A 121 10.83 -1.78 -3.74
N GLY A 122 12.07 -1.80 -3.25
CA GLY A 122 12.55 -0.86 -2.24
C GLY A 122 12.53 0.62 -2.67
N PRO A 123 12.70 1.53 -1.69
CA PRO A 123 12.68 2.96 -1.95
C PRO A 123 13.68 3.35 -3.05
N GLY A 124 13.39 4.44 -3.77
CA GLY A 124 14.37 5.02 -4.70
C GLY A 124 15.64 5.33 -3.95
N ALA A 125 16.77 5.34 -4.64
CA ALA A 125 18.06 5.75 -4.09
C ALA A 125 17.89 6.93 -3.09
N PRO A 126 18.67 6.96 -1.99
CA PRO A 126 18.54 7.97 -0.94
C PRO A 126 18.87 9.36 -1.52
N GLY A 127 17.83 10.07 -1.95
CA GLY A 127 17.91 11.39 -2.55
C GLY A 127 17.26 12.48 -1.70
N GLY A 128 17.02 12.22 -0.41
CA GLY A 128 16.37 13.16 0.51
C GLY A 128 16.02 12.53 1.85
N GLN A 129 15.68 13.37 2.83
CA GLN A 129 15.28 12.96 4.19
C GLN A 129 13.92 12.23 4.23
N ASP A 130 13.15 12.30 3.14
CA ASP A 130 11.81 11.74 2.99
C ASP A 130 11.85 10.37 2.28
N LEU A 131 11.09 9.41 2.83
CA LEU A 131 10.91 8.09 2.23
C LEU A 131 9.96 8.22 1.04
N VAL A 132 10.45 7.92 -0.17
CA VAL A 132 9.63 7.98 -1.40
C VAL A 132 9.27 6.58 -1.86
N PHE A 133 7.96 6.32 -1.93
CA PHE A 133 7.37 5.05 -2.33
C PHE A 133 6.55 5.19 -3.62
N ALA A 134 6.38 4.10 -4.35
CA ALA A 134 5.49 4.06 -5.50
C ALA A 134 4.06 3.68 -5.06
N GLY A 135 3.08 4.33 -5.66
CA GLY A 135 1.65 4.16 -5.41
C GLY A 135 0.88 3.73 -6.66
N PHE A 136 -0.09 2.84 -6.46
CA PHE A 136 -1.07 2.44 -7.46
C PHE A 136 -2.44 3.04 -7.11
N ALA A 137 -3.14 3.59 -8.10
CA ALA A 137 -4.43 4.25 -7.89
C ALA A 137 -5.57 3.28 -7.54
N SER A 138 -5.34 1.97 -7.70
CA SER A 138 -6.29 0.92 -7.36
C SER A 138 -5.57 -0.38 -6.97
N GLN A 139 -6.27 -1.24 -6.25
CA GLN A 139 -5.81 -2.60 -5.98
C GLN A 139 -5.65 -3.43 -7.26
N GLU A 140 -6.50 -3.23 -8.25
CA GLU A 140 -6.47 -3.95 -9.53
C GLU A 140 -5.17 -3.65 -10.30
N ASP A 141 -4.76 -2.38 -10.38
CA ASP A 141 -3.52 -1.98 -11.04
C ASP A 141 -2.30 -2.60 -10.34
N TYR A 142 -2.33 -2.63 -9.01
CA TYR A 142 -1.30 -3.28 -8.20
C TYR A 142 -1.22 -4.79 -8.48
N LEU A 143 -2.38 -5.47 -8.53
CA LEU A 143 -2.45 -6.91 -8.79
C LEU A 143 -1.98 -7.24 -10.22
N ALA A 144 -2.39 -6.45 -11.21
CA ALA A 144 -1.96 -6.60 -12.60
C ALA A 144 -0.43 -6.46 -12.74
N TRP A 145 0.14 -5.43 -12.11
CA TRP A 145 1.59 -5.25 -12.06
C TRP A 145 2.30 -6.42 -11.37
N ARG A 146 1.79 -6.87 -10.22
CA ARG A 146 2.37 -7.98 -9.45
C ARG A 146 2.34 -9.29 -10.24
N ALA A 147 1.23 -9.57 -10.92
CA ALA A 147 1.09 -10.74 -11.79
C ALA A 147 2.09 -10.70 -12.95
N GLY A 148 2.24 -9.54 -13.61
CA GLY A 148 3.24 -9.32 -14.65
C GLY A 148 4.67 -9.56 -14.15
N ARG A 149 4.99 -9.09 -12.93
CA ARG A 149 6.29 -9.33 -12.29
C ARG A 149 6.54 -10.81 -12.03
N ALA A 150 5.58 -11.53 -11.47
CA ALA A 150 5.70 -12.96 -11.21
C ALA A 150 5.91 -13.78 -12.50
N LEU A 151 5.19 -13.44 -13.57
CA LEU A 151 5.34 -14.09 -14.88
C LEU A 151 6.74 -13.87 -15.48
N GLN A 152 7.28 -12.65 -15.41
CA GLN A 152 8.63 -12.37 -15.90
C GLN A 152 9.71 -13.09 -15.08
N GLN A 153 9.52 -13.18 -13.76
CA GLN A 153 10.41 -13.95 -12.88
C GLN A 153 10.39 -15.44 -13.26
N GLY A 154 9.20 -16.02 -13.47
CA GLY A 154 9.05 -17.41 -13.90
C GLY A 154 9.65 -17.66 -15.29
N LEU A 155 9.40 -16.76 -16.26
CA LEU A 155 9.96 -16.87 -17.61
C LEU A 155 11.48 -16.78 -17.61
N GLY A 156 12.07 -15.86 -16.83
CA GLY A 156 13.52 -15.73 -16.70
C GLY A 156 14.16 -17.01 -16.14
N GLN A 157 13.56 -17.60 -15.11
CA GLN A 157 14.02 -18.87 -14.54
C GLN A 157 13.92 -20.03 -15.54
N LEU A 158 12.85 -20.08 -16.34
CA LEU A 158 12.67 -21.10 -17.37
C LEU A 158 13.69 -20.97 -18.50
N LEU A 159 13.91 -19.76 -19.01
CA LEU A 159 14.91 -19.51 -20.05
C LEU A 159 16.31 -19.87 -19.57
N GLN A 160 16.67 -19.46 -18.35
CA GLN A 160 17.96 -19.80 -17.74
C GLN A 160 18.13 -21.32 -17.56
N GLY A 161 17.07 -22.02 -17.13
CA GLY A 161 17.07 -23.48 -17.05
C GLY A 161 17.24 -24.14 -18.42
N PHE A 162 16.58 -23.61 -19.45
CA PHE A 162 16.67 -24.14 -20.82
C PHE A 162 18.07 -23.98 -21.42
N GLU A 163 18.70 -22.81 -21.24
CA GLU A 163 20.08 -22.57 -21.67
C GLU A 163 21.06 -23.54 -21.02
N GLN A 164 20.88 -23.87 -19.73
CA GLN A 164 21.76 -24.79 -19.03
C GLN A 164 21.55 -26.26 -19.41
N ILE A 165 20.31 -26.67 -19.71
CA ILE A 165 20.01 -27.99 -20.27
C ILE A 165 20.71 -28.17 -21.62
N ILE A 166 20.64 -27.15 -22.49
CA ILE A 166 21.34 -27.18 -23.79
C ILE A 166 22.87 -27.28 -23.60
N GLN A 167 23.40 -26.62 -22.58
CA GLN A 167 24.84 -26.61 -22.29
C GLN A 167 25.35 -27.82 -21.48
N GLY A 168 24.47 -28.75 -21.08
CA GLY A 168 24.83 -29.91 -20.25
C GLY A 168 25.34 -29.53 -18.86
N LEU A 169 25.01 -28.33 -18.38
CA LEU A 169 25.44 -27.81 -17.08
C LEU A 169 24.45 -28.24 -15.99
N PRO A 170 24.91 -28.46 -14.75
CA PRO A 170 24.02 -28.67 -13.61
C PRO A 170 23.11 -27.45 -13.42
N MET A 171 21.83 -27.71 -13.10
CA MET A 171 20.81 -26.68 -12.89
C MET A 171 21.32 -25.54 -11.97
N PRO A 172 20.94 -24.28 -12.23
CA PRO A 172 21.48 -23.16 -11.50
C PRO A 172 20.86 -23.13 -10.11
N SER A 173 21.66 -22.75 -9.10
CA SER A 173 21.07 -22.13 -7.92
C SER A 173 20.34 -20.86 -8.34
N PRO A 174 19.17 -20.54 -7.75
CA PRO A 174 18.37 -19.38 -8.14
C PRO A 174 19.26 -18.13 -8.21
N GLY A 175 19.45 -17.60 -9.42
CA GLY A 175 20.22 -16.39 -9.66
C GLY A 175 19.50 -15.15 -9.11
N PRO A 176 20.19 -14.01 -9.01
CA PRO A 176 19.56 -12.76 -8.64
C PRO A 176 18.42 -12.44 -9.62
N VAL A 177 17.28 -12.13 -9.03
CA VAL A 177 16.01 -11.87 -9.71
C VAL A 177 16.21 -10.77 -10.78
N PRO A 178 15.88 -11.00 -12.06
CA PRO A 178 15.92 -9.93 -13.05
C PRO A 178 14.98 -8.80 -12.62
N ASP A 179 15.41 -7.55 -12.84
CA ASP A 179 14.61 -6.36 -12.54
C ASP A 179 13.26 -6.47 -13.26
N GLY A 180 12.22 -6.85 -12.50
CA GLY A 180 10.86 -6.94 -13.00
C GLY A 180 10.33 -5.56 -13.43
N PRO A 181 9.06 -5.47 -13.86
CA PRO A 181 8.49 -4.19 -14.22
C PRO A 181 8.63 -3.26 -13.02
N LYS A 182 9.28 -2.11 -13.22
CA LYS A 182 9.38 -1.11 -12.16
C LYS A 182 7.96 -0.68 -11.81
N PRO A 183 7.66 -0.48 -10.52
CA PRO A 183 6.39 0.13 -10.14
C PRO A 183 6.26 1.50 -10.84
N PRO A 184 5.03 2.06 -10.95
CA PRO A 184 4.79 3.35 -11.59
C PRO A 184 5.82 4.39 -11.15
N ALA A 185 6.29 5.18 -12.13
CA ALA A 185 7.51 5.94 -12.01
C ALA A 185 7.56 6.80 -10.73
N LYS A 186 8.70 6.74 -10.05
CA LYS A 186 9.15 7.74 -9.08
C LYS A 186 9.25 9.11 -9.78
#